data_AF-A0AAN7CRG2-F1
#
_entry.id   AF-A0AAN7CRG2-F1
#
_cell.length_a   1.000
_cell.length_b   1.000
_cell.length_c   1.000
_cell.angle_alpha   90.00
_cell.angle_beta   90.00
_cell.angle_gamma   90.00
#
_symmetry.space_group_name_H-M   'P 1'
#
loop_
_entity.id
_entity.type
_entity.pdbx_description
1 polymer ?
#
loop_
_entity_poly.entity_id
_entity_poly.type
_entity_poly.pdbx_seq_one_letter_code
_entity_poly.pdbx_strand_id
1 'polypeptide(L)'
;MSTRRTRNVPGTPRVICPSPTRSDLDASGPESSSLYDGPMTRSAARRRLASTPQPALSELDEDDNPDLQRARSRSRSPIDSKTLRKLTTRKPSPAATNGAKAMTASNGHPPQSADSNGHLSPTSATTTNASYYGWSWRDFSRSPSPLGLIPIHRRWRAFVHKHEVPRKALHVSIGFFVVWLYLSGTQTRAVCPYLMGALVPIAAVDVLRHHHAPFNRLYVRVLGALMRESEFSGYNGVIFYLLGAWAVLYFFPKDVGVMGTLLLSWCDTAASTFGRLYGRYTPRIRRGKSLAGSFAAFVVGVCTSAFFWGWLAPTKGPFPGDEHFMFTGVLSLPRAVADAVGLEPAKATITGGLALGVMSVWSGLVAAASEALDVFGWDDNLTIPVLSGLGIWGFLKVFG
;
A
#
# COMPACT_ATOMS: atom_id res chain seq x y z
N MET A 1 -59.94 23.48 63.98
CA MET A 1 -59.43 24.72 64.60
C MET A 1 -57.93 24.59 64.81
N SER A 2 -57.20 25.67 64.52
CA SER A 2 -55.81 25.95 64.94
C SER A 2 -54.62 25.36 64.16
N THR A 3 -54.03 26.30 63.42
CA THR A 3 -52.66 26.48 62.93
C THR A 3 -51.52 26.04 63.87
N ARG A 4 -50.36 25.66 63.29
CA ARG A 4 -48.99 26.21 63.56
C ARG A 4 -47.90 25.36 62.90
N ARG A 5 -47.20 25.92 61.90
CA ARG A 5 -45.90 26.62 61.95
C ARG A 5 -44.73 25.70 61.58
N THR A 6 -44.23 25.92 60.37
CA THR A 6 -42.89 25.53 59.91
C THR A 6 -41.83 26.27 60.73
N ARG A 7 -40.78 25.56 61.18
CA ARG A 7 -39.53 26.16 61.68
C ARG A 7 -38.45 25.94 60.62
N ASN A 8 -38.04 27.04 59.97
CA ASN A 8 -36.81 27.10 59.17
C ASN A 8 -35.61 26.99 60.12
N VAL A 9 -34.71 26.05 59.85
CA VAL A 9 -33.38 25.99 60.46
C VAL A 9 -32.35 26.40 59.38
N PRO A 10 -31.44 27.35 59.65
CA PRO A 10 -30.45 27.84 58.68
C PRO A 10 -29.42 26.77 58.31
N GLY A 11 -28.97 26.77 57.04
CA GLY A 11 -27.90 25.90 56.57
C GLY A 11 -26.53 26.27 57.16
N THR A 12 -25.74 25.27 57.55
CA THR A 12 -24.36 25.45 58.03
C THR A 12 -23.42 25.89 56.90
N PRO A 13 -22.44 26.77 57.16
CA PRO A 13 -21.51 27.26 56.13
C PRO A 13 -20.59 26.14 55.63
N ARG A 14 -20.42 26.03 54.31
CA ARG A 14 -19.43 25.14 53.70
C ARG A 14 -18.04 25.76 53.84
N VAL A 15 -17.17 25.09 54.59
CA VAL A 15 -15.73 25.38 54.63
C VAL A 15 -15.12 24.92 53.31
N ILE A 16 -14.58 25.85 52.52
CA ILE A 16 -13.81 25.56 51.32
C ILE A 16 -12.36 25.42 51.76
N CYS A 17 -11.76 24.24 51.60
CA CYS A 17 -10.32 24.07 51.82
C CYS A 17 -9.53 24.82 50.73
N PRO A 18 -8.42 25.49 51.07
CA PRO A 18 -7.58 26.11 50.05
C PRO A 18 -6.93 25.03 49.17
N SER A 19 -6.84 25.31 47.87
CA SER A 19 -6.08 24.50 46.91
C SER A 19 -4.59 24.51 47.28
N PRO A 20 -3.89 23.36 47.24
CA PRO A 20 -2.48 23.29 47.63
C PRO A 20 -1.61 24.15 46.72
N THR A 21 -0.70 24.90 47.33
CA THR A 21 0.31 25.71 46.63
C THR A 21 1.46 24.84 46.14
N ARG A 22 2.11 25.31 45.07
CA ARG A 22 3.07 24.57 44.21
C ARG A 22 4.31 24.00 44.92
N SER A 23 4.54 24.31 46.19
CA SER A 23 5.64 23.76 47.01
C SER A 23 5.37 22.36 47.58
N ASP A 24 4.11 21.88 47.56
CA ASP A 24 3.77 20.54 48.06
C ASP A 24 3.96 19.41 47.01
N LEU A 25 4.27 19.77 45.76
CA LEU A 25 4.48 18.82 44.66
C LEU A 25 5.95 18.40 44.46
N ASP A 26 6.90 19.15 45.03
CA ASP A 26 8.34 18.91 44.82
C ASP A 26 8.98 18.04 45.91
N ALA A 27 8.22 17.57 46.90
CA ALA A 27 8.71 16.74 48.01
C ALA A 27 8.56 15.22 47.80
N SER A 28 8.19 14.75 46.61
CA SER A 28 8.02 13.32 46.32
C SER A 28 8.99 12.82 45.23
N GLY A 29 10.29 12.93 45.48
CA GLY A 29 11.29 12.05 44.85
C GLY A 29 11.54 10.84 45.75
N PRO A 30 11.61 9.60 45.26
CA PRO A 30 11.86 8.46 46.12
C PRO A 30 13.37 8.17 46.21
N GLU A 31 14.02 8.67 47.26
CA GLU A 31 15.12 7.95 47.92
C GLU A 31 14.67 7.48 49.31
N SER A 32 14.71 6.16 49.49
CA SER A 32 14.96 5.40 50.72
C SER A 32 14.07 5.58 51.99
N SER A 33 13.70 4.41 52.55
CA SER A 33 13.09 4.15 53.87
C SER A 33 11.59 4.48 53.98
N SER A 34 10.72 3.70 54.63
CA SER A 34 10.85 2.55 55.53
C SER A 34 9.57 1.71 55.48
N LEU A 35 9.74 0.43 55.84
CA LEU A 35 8.73 -0.62 55.94
C LEU A 35 7.79 -0.36 57.13
N TYR A 36 6.49 -0.14 56.88
CA TYR A 36 5.46 -0.17 57.93
C TYR A 36 4.17 -0.80 57.37
N ASP A 37 4.00 -2.10 57.63
CA ASP A 37 2.79 -2.87 57.31
C ASP A 37 1.89 -2.98 58.56
N GLY A 38 1.01 -2.00 58.73
CA GLY A 38 -0.09 -2.06 59.70
C GLY A 38 -1.39 -2.57 59.05
N PRO A 39 -2.32 -3.16 59.82
CA PRO A 39 -3.55 -3.73 59.28
C PRO A 39 -4.44 -2.63 58.67
N MET A 40 -4.56 -2.63 57.32
CA MET A 40 -5.44 -1.70 56.61
C MET A 40 -6.90 -2.11 56.74
N THR A 41 -7.75 -1.14 57.07
CA THR A 41 -9.20 -1.33 57.13
C THR A 41 -9.80 -1.48 55.72
N ARG A 42 -10.89 -2.24 55.59
CA ARG A 42 -11.60 -2.52 54.31
C ARG A 42 -11.97 -1.25 53.54
N SER A 43 -12.17 -0.12 54.22
CA SER A 43 -12.49 1.19 53.63
C SER A 43 -11.29 1.88 52.98
N ALA A 44 -10.07 1.67 53.47
CA ALA A 44 -8.83 2.20 52.88
C ALA A 44 -8.44 1.45 51.58
N ALA A 45 -8.64 0.13 51.54
CA ALA A 45 -8.44 -0.68 50.33
C ALA A 45 -9.42 -0.31 49.21
N ARG A 46 -10.69 -0.04 49.55
CA ARG A 46 -11.72 0.36 48.57
C ARG A 46 -11.46 1.74 47.97
N ARG A 47 -10.83 2.65 48.72
CA ARG A 47 -10.47 3.99 48.22
C ARG A 47 -9.28 3.97 47.25
N ARG A 48 -8.31 3.07 47.45
CA ARG A 48 -7.21 2.82 46.49
C ARG A 48 -7.69 2.17 45.18
N LEU A 49 -8.67 1.26 45.27
CA LEU A 49 -9.32 0.68 44.07
C LEU A 49 -10.16 1.71 43.30
N ALA A 50 -10.75 2.70 43.98
CA ALA A 50 -11.51 3.77 43.35
C ALA A 50 -10.65 4.92 42.78
N SER A 51 -9.38 5.03 43.17
CA SER A 51 -8.45 6.07 42.71
C SER A 51 -7.47 5.61 41.63
N THR A 52 -7.65 4.39 41.10
CA THR A 52 -6.86 3.90 39.96
C THR A 52 -7.71 4.04 38.69
N PRO A 53 -7.31 4.82 37.68
CA PRO A 53 -8.03 4.86 36.41
C PRO A 53 -7.85 3.51 35.71
N GLN A 54 -8.90 2.68 35.71
CA GLN A 54 -8.98 1.54 34.79
C GLN A 54 -9.14 2.08 33.36
N PRO A 55 -8.34 1.64 32.37
CA PRO A 55 -8.63 1.94 30.99
C PRO A 55 -9.95 1.24 30.63
N ALA A 56 -10.92 2.02 30.17
CA ALA A 56 -12.16 1.49 29.63
C ALA A 56 -11.85 0.54 28.48
N LEU A 57 -12.39 -0.68 28.54
CA LEU A 57 -12.51 -1.56 27.39
C LEU A 57 -13.46 -0.88 26.40
N SER A 58 -12.88 -0.19 25.41
CA SER A 58 -13.59 0.13 24.18
C SER A 58 -13.81 -1.19 23.44
N GLU A 59 -15.04 -1.68 23.41
CA GLU A 59 -15.52 -2.53 22.33
C GLU A 59 -15.25 -1.79 21.01
N LEU A 60 -14.25 -2.27 20.27
CA LEU A 60 -13.98 -1.90 18.88
C LEU A 60 -13.66 -3.20 18.13
N ASP A 61 -14.66 -4.07 18.04
CA ASP A 61 -14.80 -4.95 16.89
C ASP A 61 -15.68 -4.22 15.87
N GLU A 62 -15.10 -3.27 15.15
CA GLU A 62 -15.61 -2.83 13.86
C GLU A 62 -14.60 -3.25 12.79
N ASP A 63 -14.98 -4.28 12.03
CA ASP A 63 -14.34 -4.66 10.78
C ASP A 63 -14.18 -3.43 9.87
N ASP A 64 -12.94 -2.99 9.69
CA ASP A 64 -12.55 -1.91 8.78
C ASP A 64 -12.71 -2.37 7.32
N ASN A 65 -13.95 -2.43 6.85
CA ASN A 65 -14.30 -2.70 5.45
C ASN A 65 -14.43 -1.37 4.70
N PRO A 66 -13.52 -1.01 3.77
CA PRO A 66 -13.49 0.31 3.12
C PRO A 66 -14.56 0.52 2.02
N ASP A 67 -15.61 -0.31 2.02
CA ASP A 67 -16.68 -0.33 1.01
C ASP A 67 -18.04 0.24 1.49
N LEU A 68 -18.16 0.73 2.74
CA LEU A 68 -19.45 1.25 3.26
C LEU A 68 -19.50 2.74 3.65
N GLN A 69 -18.45 3.53 3.46
CA GLN A 69 -18.53 4.98 3.69
C GLN A 69 -18.95 5.72 2.41
N ARG A 70 -20.25 5.69 2.11
CA ARG A 70 -20.87 6.62 1.16
C ARG A 70 -21.60 7.74 1.89
N ALA A 71 -21.42 8.95 1.38
CA ALA A 71 -22.02 10.20 1.83
C ALA A 71 -23.55 10.10 2.00
N ARG A 72 -24.06 10.51 3.16
CA ARG A 72 -25.49 10.77 3.38
C ARG A 72 -25.78 12.25 3.17
N SER A 73 -26.56 12.56 2.15
CA SER A 73 -27.32 13.81 2.05
C SER A 73 -28.55 13.74 2.98
N ARG A 74 -28.89 14.88 3.59
CA ARG A 74 -30.02 15.10 4.49
C ARG A 74 -31.36 14.66 3.86
N SER A 75 -32.21 13.94 4.60
CA SER A 75 -33.44 14.46 5.24
C SER A 75 -34.50 13.36 5.50
N ARG A 76 -35.16 13.49 6.66
CA ARG A 76 -36.48 12.97 7.07
C ARG A 76 -36.65 11.45 7.28
N SER A 77 -36.70 11.07 8.56
CA SER A 77 -37.23 9.81 9.08
C SER A 77 -38.76 9.74 8.95
N PRO A 78 -39.33 8.53 8.82
CA PRO A 78 -40.25 8.06 9.86
C PRO A 78 -39.89 6.67 10.41
N ILE A 79 -40.28 6.49 11.68
CA ILE A 79 -40.19 5.29 12.49
C ILE A 79 -41.07 4.19 11.89
N ASP A 80 -40.52 3.00 11.64
CA ASP A 80 -41.32 1.81 11.42
C ASP A 80 -40.85 0.64 12.30
N SER A 81 -41.85 -0.10 12.76
CA SER A 81 -41.89 -0.94 13.94
C SER A 81 -41.24 -2.31 13.72
N LYS A 82 -40.35 -2.71 14.64
CA LYS A 82 -39.72 -4.04 14.67
C LYS A 82 -40.77 -5.12 14.95
N THR A 83 -40.94 -6.07 14.04
CA THR A 83 -41.61 -7.34 14.31
C THR A 83 -40.58 -8.36 14.82
N LEU A 84 -40.79 -8.86 16.04
CA LEU A 84 -39.99 -9.90 16.69
C LEU A 84 -40.18 -11.25 15.97
N ARG A 85 -39.09 -11.88 15.54
CA ARG A 85 -39.11 -13.23 14.95
C ARG A 85 -38.95 -14.28 16.06
N LYS A 86 -39.90 -15.22 16.12
CA LYS A 86 -40.03 -16.31 17.09
C LYS A 86 -38.77 -17.19 17.20
N LEU A 87 -38.43 -17.54 18.44
CA LEU A 87 -37.52 -18.62 18.84
C LEU A 87 -38.06 -19.99 18.39
N THR A 88 -37.23 -20.80 17.73
CA THR A 88 -37.51 -22.21 17.47
C THR A 88 -36.63 -23.12 18.33
N THR A 89 -37.25 -24.20 18.80
CA THR A 89 -36.81 -25.14 19.83
C THR A 89 -35.72 -26.11 19.34
N ARG A 90 -34.72 -26.36 20.19
CA ARG A 90 -33.59 -27.30 20.00
C ARG A 90 -34.06 -28.76 20.20
N LYS A 91 -33.79 -29.66 19.25
CA LYS A 91 -33.92 -31.13 19.43
C LYS A 91 -32.62 -31.73 20.01
N PRO A 92 -32.69 -32.74 20.90
CA PRO A 92 -31.52 -33.36 21.52
C PRO A 92 -30.94 -34.51 20.69
N SER A 93 -29.60 -34.62 20.70
CA SER A 93 -28.82 -35.75 20.15
C SER A 93 -28.76 -36.92 21.14
N PRO A 94 -28.75 -38.19 20.71
CA PRO A 94 -28.59 -39.33 21.61
C PRO A 94 -27.12 -39.63 21.94
N ALA A 95 -26.93 -40.16 23.15
CA ALA A 95 -25.66 -40.50 23.79
C ALA A 95 -24.97 -41.71 23.14
N ALA A 96 -23.64 -41.64 23.02
CA ALA A 96 -22.78 -42.77 22.69
C ALA A 96 -22.16 -43.34 23.98
N THR A 97 -22.22 -44.67 24.07
CA THR A 97 -21.88 -45.53 25.20
C THR A 97 -20.37 -45.73 25.39
N ASN A 98 -19.96 -45.80 26.66
CA ASN A 98 -18.65 -46.19 27.14
C ASN A 98 -18.28 -47.63 26.75
N GLY A 99 -17.05 -47.82 26.26
CA GLY A 99 -16.41 -49.12 26.10
C GLY A 99 -14.95 -49.04 26.55
N ALA A 100 -14.70 -49.43 27.81
CA ALA A 100 -13.36 -49.59 28.37
C ALA A 100 -12.67 -50.84 27.79
N LYS A 101 -11.35 -50.76 27.53
CA LYS A 101 -10.48 -51.94 27.49
C LYS A 101 -9.09 -51.62 28.02
N ALA A 102 -8.50 -52.66 28.60
CA ALA A 102 -7.51 -52.65 29.67
C ALA A 102 -6.06 -52.35 29.25
N MET A 103 -5.29 -52.04 30.29
CA MET A 103 -3.85 -51.86 30.37
C MET A 103 -3.04 -53.10 29.95
N THR A 104 -1.84 -52.86 29.42
CA THR A 104 -0.66 -53.73 29.60
C THR A 104 0.55 -52.85 29.92
N ALA A 105 1.17 -53.12 31.06
CA ALA A 105 2.38 -52.47 31.58
C ALA A 105 3.63 -53.28 31.18
N SER A 106 4.76 -52.60 30.99
CA SER A 106 6.10 -53.20 31.01
C SER A 106 7.07 -52.28 31.75
N ASN A 107 7.75 -52.85 32.76
CA ASN A 107 8.71 -52.23 33.66
C ASN A 107 10.15 -52.22 33.09
N GLY A 108 10.97 -51.22 33.47
CA GLY A 108 12.44 -51.21 33.36
C GLY A 108 13.07 -49.92 33.89
N HIS A 109 14.16 -50.02 34.68
CA HIS A 109 14.69 -49.06 35.68
C HIS A 109 15.27 -47.69 35.22
N PRO A 110 15.42 -46.71 36.16
CA PRO A 110 16.16 -45.44 35.97
C PRO A 110 17.65 -45.56 36.37
N PRO A 111 18.53 -44.62 35.96
CA PRO A 111 19.10 -43.72 36.97
C PRO A 111 19.48 -42.28 36.52
N GLN A 112 19.48 -41.39 37.52
CA GLN A 112 20.39 -40.25 37.79
C GLN A 112 20.32 -38.93 37.01
N SER A 113 19.74 -37.95 37.73
CA SER A 113 20.24 -36.59 38.00
C SER A 113 21.57 -36.15 37.36
N ALA A 114 21.47 -35.08 36.56
CA ALA A 114 22.52 -34.08 36.43
C ALA A 114 21.87 -32.69 36.61
N ASP A 115 22.19 -32.06 37.74
CA ASP A 115 21.94 -30.65 37.98
C ASP A 115 22.74 -29.81 36.99
N SER A 116 22.09 -28.88 36.28
CA SER A 116 22.79 -27.75 35.70
C SER A 116 21.96 -26.48 35.92
N ASN A 117 22.48 -25.66 36.81
CA ASN A 117 22.01 -24.33 37.19
C ASN A 117 21.73 -23.45 35.97
N GLY A 118 20.65 -22.69 36.10
CA GLY A 118 20.08 -21.90 35.01
C GLY A 118 20.97 -20.78 34.51
N HIS A 119 20.99 -20.64 33.19
CA HIS A 119 20.98 -19.34 32.53
C HIS A 119 20.13 -19.47 31.24
N LEU A 120 19.01 -18.74 31.22
CA LEU A 120 18.29 -18.20 30.05
C LEU A 120 18.09 -19.14 28.84
N SER A 121 16.95 -19.83 28.78
CA SER A 121 16.32 -20.23 27.51
C SER A 121 14.90 -19.64 27.45
N PRO A 122 14.54 -18.81 26.45
CA PRO A 122 13.16 -18.38 26.29
C PRO A 122 12.41 -19.46 25.50
N THR A 123 12.05 -20.54 26.17
CA THR A 123 11.10 -21.52 25.63
C THR A 123 9.81 -21.45 26.44
N SER A 124 9.11 -20.33 26.29
CA SER A 124 7.75 -20.15 26.82
C SER A 124 7.02 -19.12 25.97
N ALA A 125 6.66 -19.54 24.75
CA ALA A 125 5.58 -18.95 23.98
C ALA A 125 4.77 -20.10 23.37
N THR A 126 4.08 -20.84 24.24
CA THR A 126 3.09 -21.83 23.84
C THR A 126 1.87 -21.10 23.26
N THR A 127 1.81 -21.12 21.94
CA THR A 127 0.65 -21.62 21.17
C THR A 127 -0.74 -21.11 21.55
N THR A 128 -1.20 -20.10 20.82
CA THR A 128 -2.61 -19.97 20.44
C THR A 128 -2.70 -20.02 18.90
N ASN A 129 -3.06 -21.20 18.38
CA ASN A 129 -3.62 -21.50 17.07
C ASN A 129 -3.18 -20.66 15.84
N ALA A 130 -1.90 -20.73 15.48
CA ALA A 130 -1.42 -20.37 14.13
C ALA A 130 -0.16 -21.18 13.76
N SER A 131 -0.27 -22.51 13.78
CA SER A 131 0.88 -23.40 13.54
C SER A 131 0.58 -24.42 12.45
N TYR A 132 0.42 -23.93 11.21
CA TYR A 132 0.70 -24.70 9.99
C TYR A 132 1.48 -23.89 8.94
N TYR A 133 1.57 -22.56 9.11
CA TYR A 133 2.40 -21.65 8.31
C TYR A 133 3.08 -20.62 9.22
N GLY A 134 4.02 -21.08 10.05
CA GLY A 134 4.73 -20.27 11.04
C GLY A 134 5.84 -19.42 10.43
N TRP A 135 5.51 -18.41 9.62
CA TRP A 135 6.47 -17.42 9.15
C TRP A 135 5.99 -16.00 9.48
N SER A 136 6.78 -15.29 10.29
CA SER A 136 6.56 -13.88 10.65
C SER A 136 7.77 -13.05 10.22
N TRP A 137 7.54 -12.02 9.41
CA TRP A 137 8.55 -11.10 8.87
C TRP A 137 9.38 -10.33 9.90
N ARG A 138 9.03 -10.40 11.20
CA ARG A 138 9.81 -9.86 12.32
C ARG A 138 11.24 -10.42 12.36
N ASP A 139 11.47 -11.61 11.80
CA ASP A 139 12.78 -12.26 11.82
C ASP A 139 13.75 -11.76 10.74
N PHE A 140 13.31 -10.91 9.82
CA PHE A 140 14.18 -10.40 8.74
C PHE A 140 15.13 -9.26 9.15
N SER A 141 14.95 -8.66 10.33
CA SER A 141 15.65 -7.41 10.71
C SER A 141 16.40 -7.48 12.05
N ARG A 142 17.19 -8.52 12.28
CA ARG A 142 18.26 -8.49 13.30
C ARG A 142 19.51 -7.97 12.56
N SER A 143 20.05 -6.76 12.69
CA SER A 143 20.12 -5.68 13.71
C SER A 143 20.66 -4.37 13.04
N PRO A 144 20.76 -3.16 13.66
CA PRO A 144 20.68 -2.89 15.10
C PRO A 144 19.84 -1.66 15.52
N SER A 145 18.88 -1.90 16.40
CA SER A 145 19.10 -1.45 17.77
C SER A 145 18.76 -2.64 18.65
N PRO A 146 19.69 -3.18 19.43
CA PRO A 146 19.44 -4.36 20.27
C PRO A 146 18.36 -4.10 21.34
N LEU A 147 17.94 -2.84 21.50
CA LEU A 147 17.00 -2.42 22.53
C LEU A 147 15.72 -1.73 21.98
N GLY A 148 15.57 -1.55 20.66
CA GLY A 148 14.38 -0.92 20.09
C GLY A 148 14.07 0.50 20.64
N LEU A 149 15.09 1.18 21.18
CA LEU A 149 14.99 2.41 21.97
C LEU A 149 14.65 3.66 21.16
N ILE A 150 14.79 3.63 19.83
CA ILE A 150 14.57 4.81 18.99
C ILE A 150 13.31 4.59 18.13
N PRO A 151 12.18 5.25 18.47
CA PRO A 151 10.89 5.07 17.78
C PRO A 151 10.93 5.39 16.27
N ILE A 152 11.93 6.17 15.83
CA ILE A 152 12.04 6.66 14.47
C ILE A 152 12.23 5.55 13.44
N HIS A 153 13.00 4.50 13.75
CA HIS A 153 13.24 3.38 12.81
C HIS A 153 11.99 2.53 12.58
N ARG A 154 11.12 2.41 13.59
CA ARG A 154 9.84 1.71 13.45
C ARG A 154 8.89 2.47 12.54
N ARG A 155 8.80 3.80 12.73
CA ARG A 155 7.99 4.68 11.88
C ARG A 155 8.51 4.71 10.45
N TRP A 156 9.82 4.78 10.26
CA TRP A 156 10.44 4.76 8.94
C TRP A 156 10.20 3.43 8.21
N ARG A 157 10.37 2.29 8.89
CA ARG A 157 10.05 0.97 8.33
C ARG A 157 8.57 0.87 7.93
N ALA A 158 7.66 1.27 8.81
CA ALA A 158 6.23 1.28 8.51
C ALA A 158 5.90 2.18 7.31
N PHE A 159 6.57 3.34 7.19
CA PHE A 159 6.42 4.23 6.05
C PHE A 159 6.92 3.61 4.75
N VAL A 160 8.12 3.03 4.76
CA VAL A 160 8.77 2.38 3.61
C VAL A 160 7.90 1.26 3.05
N HIS A 161 7.33 0.42 3.93
CA HIS A 161 6.40 -0.63 3.53
C HIS A 161 5.07 -0.08 3.05
N LYS A 162 4.44 0.83 3.81
CA LYS A 162 3.14 1.41 3.46
C LYS A 162 3.16 2.09 2.08
N HIS A 163 4.28 2.68 1.70
CA HIS A 163 4.42 3.39 0.42
C HIS A 163 5.17 2.60 -0.65
N GLU A 164 5.51 1.32 -0.42
CA GLU A 164 6.24 0.47 -1.38
C GLU A 164 7.51 1.15 -1.93
N VAL A 165 8.26 1.85 -1.07
CA VAL A 165 9.36 2.75 -1.49
C VAL A 165 10.45 2.02 -2.31
N PRO A 166 10.93 0.81 -1.92
CA PRO A 166 12.00 0.15 -2.68
C PRO A 166 11.57 -0.22 -4.10
N ARG A 167 10.35 -0.76 -4.27
CA ARG A 167 9.77 -1.05 -5.59
C ARG A 167 9.70 0.20 -6.44
N LYS A 168 9.17 1.30 -5.89
CA LYS A 168 9.04 2.57 -6.62
C LYS A 168 10.39 3.17 -6.99
N ALA A 169 11.38 3.07 -6.11
CA ALA A 169 12.73 3.51 -6.40
C ALA A 169 13.33 2.72 -7.57
N LEU A 170 13.17 1.38 -7.57
CA LEU A 170 13.55 0.54 -8.70
C LEU A 170 12.81 0.97 -9.98
N HIS A 171 11.49 1.12 -9.90
CA HIS A 171 10.65 1.48 -11.04
C HIS A 171 11.04 2.83 -11.66
N VAL A 172 11.25 3.87 -10.85
CA VAL A 172 11.72 5.20 -11.30
C VAL A 172 13.14 5.16 -11.84
N SER A 173 14.03 4.36 -11.23
CA SER A 173 15.42 4.23 -11.69
C SER A 173 15.51 3.71 -13.12
N ILE A 174 14.57 2.85 -13.53
CA ILE A 174 14.52 2.32 -14.90
C ILE A 174 14.22 3.44 -15.91
N GLY A 175 13.37 4.43 -15.57
CA GLY A 175 13.16 5.60 -16.43
C GLY A 175 14.46 6.38 -16.68
N PHE A 176 15.28 6.59 -15.64
CA PHE A 176 16.60 7.21 -15.81
C PHE A 176 17.55 6.33 -16.64
N PHE A 177 17.50 5.01 -16.46
CA PHE A 177 18.26 4.07 -17.26
C PHE A 177 17.85 4.11 -18.74
N VAL A 178 16.57 4.21 -19.05
CA VAL A 178 16.05 4.40 -20.42
C VAL A 178 16.57 5.71 -21.01
N VAL A 179 16.53 6.82 -20.26
CA VAL A 179 17.11 8.10 -20.70
C VAL A 179 18.60 7.93 -21.00
N TRP A 180 19.36 7.25 -20.16
CA TRP A 180 20.78 6.98 -20.38
C TRP A 180 21.03 6.12 -21.63
N LEU A 181 20.22 5.08 -21.87
CA LEU A 181 20.29 4.26 -23.09
C LEU A 181 20.00 5.07 -24.34
N TYR A 182 19.00 5.96 -24.28
CA TYR A 182 18.69 6.89 -25.37
C TYR A 182 19.87 7.82 -25.67
N LEU A 183 20.43 8.45 -24.62
CA LEU A 183 21.59 9.36 -24.73
C LEU A 183 22.85 8.68 -25.26
N SER A 184 22.98 7.37 -25.04
CA SER A 184 24.07 6.55 -25.56
C SER A 184 23.87 6.14 -27.03
N GLY A 185 22.77 6.58 -27.67
CA GLY A 185 22.45 6.25 -29.06
C GLY A 185 21.99 4.81 -29.28
N THR A 186 21.60 4.10 -28.23
CA THR A 186 21.21 2.69 -28.31
C THR A 186 19.87 2.54 -29.04
N GLN A 187 19.78 1.58 -29.97
CA GLN A 187 18.51 1.24 -30.62
C GLN A 187 17.60 0.44 -29.70
N THR A 188 16.30 0.71 -29.72
CA THR A 188 15.31 -0.02 -28.90
C THR A 188 15.34 -1.54 -29.15
N ARG A 189 15.49 -1.94 -30.41
CA ARG A 189 15.61 -3.34 -30.82
C ARG A 189 16.86 -4.03 -30.29
N ALA A 190 17.96 -3.30 -30.08
CA ALA A 190 19.20 -3.86 -29.51
C ALA A 190 19.04 -4.20 -28.02
N VAL A 191 18.10 -3.55 -27.31
CA VAL A 191 17.79 -3.80 -25.90
C VAL A 191 16.90 -5.04 -25.73
N CYS A 192 16.09 -5.38 -26.74
CA CYS A 192 15.14 -6.49 -26.71
C CYS A 192 15.74 -7.86 -26.33
N PRO A 193 16.90 -8.32 -26.87
CA PRO A 193 17.49 -9.59 -26.47
C PRO A 193 17.90 -9.61 -25.00
N TYR A 194 18.35 -8.49 -24.43
CA TYR A 194 18.69 -8.41 -23.00
C TYR A 194 17.43 -8.48 -22.13
N LEU A 195 16.34 -7.83 -22.55
CA LEU A 195 15.04 -7.94 -21.87
C LEU A 195 14.53 -9.38 -21.88
N MET A 196 14.61 -10.07 -23.01
CA MET A 196 14.21 -11.49 -23.09
C MET A 196 15.15 -12.41 -22.31
N GLY A 197 16.46 -12.13 -22.36
CA GLY A 197 17.48 -12.84 -21.58
C GLY A 197 17.29 -12.67 -20.07
N ALA A 198 16.68 -11.59 -19.61
CA ALA A 198 16.26 -11.41 -18.22
C ALA A 198 14.87 -12.03 -17.95
N LEU A 199 13.90 -11.82 -18.83
CA LEU A 199 12.52 -12.27 -18.69
C LEU A 199 12.43 -13.79 -18.53
N VAL A 200 13.07 -14.55 -19.43
CA VAL A 200 12.92 -16.02 -19.46
C VAL A 200 13.44 -16.66 -18.17
N PRO A 201 14.67 -16.37 -17.71
CA PRO A 201 15.14 -16.90 -16.43
C PRO A 201 14.32 -16.40 -15.24
N ILE A 202 13.95 -15.12 -15.18
CA ILE A 202 13.17 -14.57 -14.06
C ILE A 202 11.80 -15.24 -13.98
N ALA A 203 11.10 -15.39 -15.11
CA ALA A 203 9.82 -16.08 -15.16
C ALA A 203 9.95 -17.57 -14.79
N ALA A 204 11.00 -18.25 -15.26
CA ALA A 204 11.25 -19.65 -14.88
C ALA A 204 11.49 -19.81 -13.38
N VAL A 205 12.28 -18.91 -12.78
CA VAL A 205 12.52 -18.88 -11.32
C VAL A 205 11.22 -18.58 -10.56
N ASP A 206 10.39 -17.66 -11.07
CA ASP A 206 9.12 -17.30 -10.45
C ASP A 206 8.12 -18.46 -10.47
N VAL A 207 8.06 -19.23 -11.57
CA VAL A 207 7.28 -20.47 -11.63
C VAL A 207 7.84 -21.51 -10.65
N LEU A 208 9.17 -21.70 -10.63
CA LEU A 208 9.82 -22.69 -9.77
C LEU A 208 9.57 -22.43 -8.27
N ARG A 209 9.52 -21.16 -7.83
CA ARG A 209 9.23 -20.85 -6.42
C ARG A 209 7.84 -21.30 -5.98
N HIS A 210 6.86 -21.35 -6.88
CA HIS A 210 5.52 -21.85 -6.52
C HIS A 210 5.49 -23.38 -6.34
N HIS A 211 6.45 -24.11 -6.92
CA HIS A 211 6.55 -25.57 -6.79
C HIS A 211 7.40 -26.02 -5.59
N HIS A 212 8.30 -25.18 -5.07
CA HIS A 212 9.21 -25.54 -3.98
C HIS A 212 9.11 -24.58 -2.79
N ALA A 213 8.39 -25.00 -1.74
CA ALA A 213 8.22 -24.22 -0.50
C ALA A 213 9.53 -23.71 0.18
N PRO A 214 10.62 -24.50 0.29
CA PRO A 214 11.87 -23.97 0.84
C PRO A 214 12.50 -22.90 -0.06
N PHE A 215 12.40 -23.07 -1.39
CA PHE A 215 12.89 -22.10 -2.34
C PHE A 215 12.07 -20.82 -2.31
N ASN A 216 10.73 -20.90 -2.18
CA ASN A 216 9.88 -19.73 -1.98
C ASN A 216 10.29 -18.94 -0.74
N ARG A 217 10.59 -19.61 0.38
CA ARG A 217 11.07 -18.93 1.60
C ARG A 217 12.37 -18.16 1.36
N LEU A 218 13.32 -18.74 0.61
CA LEU A 218 14.56 -18.07 0.24
C LEU A 218 14.32 -16.91 -0.73
N TYR A 219 13.50 -17.12 -1.75
CA TYR A 219 13.15 -16.12 -2.75
C TYR A 219 12.52 -14.89 -2.10
N VAL A 220 11.50 -15.10 -1.26
CA VAL A 220 10.79 -14.00 -0.60
C VAL A 220 11.69 -13.35 0.47
N ARG A 221 12.59 -14.10 1.11
CA ARG A 221 13.66 -13.57 1.95
C ARG A 221 14.53 -12.56 1.19
N VAL A 222 15.01 -12.91 0.00
CA VAL A 222 15.92 -12.04 -0.75
C VAL A 222 15.18 -10.89 -1.46
N LEU A 223 14.04 -11.16 -2.10
CA LEU A 223 13.37 -10.24 -3.02
C LEU A 223 12.11 -9.59 -2.45
N GLY A 224 11.63 -10.00 -1.28
CA GLY A 224 10.35 -9.54 -0.75
C GLY A 224 10.28 -8.04 -0.43
N ALA A 225 11.42 -7.35 -0.28
CA ALA A 225 11.44 -5.89 -0.15
C ALA A 225 10.99 -5.17 -1.44
N LEU A 226 11.10 -5.82 -2.59
CA LEU A 226 10.67 -5.30 -3.91
C LEU A 226 9.28 -5.80 -4.32
N MET A 227 8.78 -6.85 -3.65
CA MET A 227 7.51 -7.48 -3.99
C MET A 227 6.31 -6.78 -3.32
N ARG A 228 5.16 -6.79 -3.99
CA ARG A 228 3.86 -6.47 -3.39
C ARG A 228 3.30 -7.68 -2.64
N GLU A 229 2.42 -7.45 -1.67
CA GLU A 229 1.81 -8.53 -0.86
C GLU A 229 1.02 -9.54 -1.72
N SER A 230 0.36 -9.06 -2.78
CA SER A 230 -0.35 -9.90 -3.75
C SER A 230 0.57 -10.83 -4.55
N GLU A 231 1.85 -10.50 -4.69
CA GLU A 231 2.84 -11.27 -5.45
C GLU A 231 3.45 -12.42 -4.62
N PHE A 232 3.11 -12.50 -3.33
CA PHE A 232 3.49 -13.66 -2.52
C PHE A 232 2.80 -14.93 -3.03
N SER A 233 1.49 -14.85 -3.28
CA SER A 233 0.68 -15.94 -3.83
C SER A 233 0.56 -15.91 -5.36
N GLY A 234 0.68 -14.73 -5.99
CA GLY A 234 0.69 -14.56 -7.43
C GLY A 234 2.09 -14.48 -8.05
N TYR A 235 2.14 -14.17 -9.35
CA TYR A 235 3.39 -13.95 -10.09
C TYR A 235 4.01 -12.59 -9.77
N ASN A 236 5.34 -12.50 -9.90
CA ASN A 236 6.08 -11.26 -9.63
C ASN A 236 5.85 -10.21 -10.75
N GLY A 237 5.51 -8.98 -10.36
CA GLY A 237 5.26 -7.85 -11.26
C GLY A 237 6.42 -7.52 -12.20
N VAL A 238 7.66 -7.90 -11.87
CA VAL A 238 8.84 -7.72 -12.73
C VAL A 238 8.69 -8.46 -14.07
N ILE A 239 7.99 -9.60 -14.11
CA ILE A 239 7.75 -10.35 -15.36
C ILE A 239 6.92 -9.49 -16.31
N PHE A 240 5.82 -8.93 -15.82
CA PHE A 240 4.93 -8.08 -16.60
C PHE A 240 5.61 -6.77 -17.01
N TYR A 241 6.47 -6.23 -16.15
CA TYR A 241 7.31 -5.06 -16.48
C TYR A 241 8.23 -5.33 -17.66
N LEU A 242 9.02 -6.42 -17.58
CA LEU A 242 9.95 -6.79 -18.65
C LEU A 242 9.22 -7.11 -19.95
N LEU A 243 8.06 -7.77 -19.86
CA LEU A 243 7.24 -8.08 -21.03
C LEU A 243 6.65 -6.81 -21.67
N GLY A 244 6.14 -5.88 -20.86
CA GLY A 244 5.61 -4.60 -21.33
C GLY A 244 6.68 -3.71 -21.95
N ALA A 245 7.85 -3.61 -21.32
CA ALA A 245 9.01 -2.91 -21.86
C ALA A 245 9.51 -3.56 -23.16
N TRP A 246 9.59 -4.89 -23.22
CA TRP A 246 9.95 -5.60 -24.44
C TRP A 246 8.95 -5.32 -25.57
N ALA A 247 7.64 -5.47 -25.29
CA ALA A 247 6.59 -5.28 -26.30
C ALA A 247 6.63 -3.86 -26.87
N VAL A 248 6.72 -2.85 -26.00
CA VAL A 248 6.68 -1.46 -26.45
C VAL A 248 7.95 -1.06 -27.23
N LEU A 249 9.12 -1.57 -26.84
CA LEU A 249 10.40 -1.29 -27.53
C LEU A 249 10.57 -2.08 -28.83
N TYR A 250 9.91 -3.24 -28.95
CA TYR A 250 9.98 -4.10 -30.13
C TYR A 250 9.01 -3.67 -31.22
N PHE A 251 7.74 -3.39 -30.87
CA PHE A 251 6.67 -3.15 -31.84
C PHE A 251 6.52 -1.69 -32.25
N PHE A 252 6.93 -0.72 -31.42
CA PHE A 252 6.78 0.70 -31.75
C PHE A 252 8.08 1.35 -32.24
N PRO A 253 7.98 2.47 -32.99
CA PRO A 253 9.12 3.31 -33.33
C PRO A 253 9.85 3.81 -32.09
N LYS A 254 11.12 4.20 -32.26
CA LYS A 254 12.05 4.48 -31.16
C LYS A 254 11.52 5.52 -30.17
N ASP A 255 10.98 6.63 -30.65
CA ASP A 255 10.41 7.69 -29.82
C ASP A 255 9.18 7.22 -29.02
N VAL A 256 8.25 6.54 -29.67
CA VAL A 256 7.05 5.99 -29.00
C VAL A 256 7.40 4.89 -28.01
N GLY A 257 8.35 4.02 -28.35
CA GLY A 257 8.85 2.95 -27.49
C GLY A 257 9.50 3.51 -26.21
N VAL A 258 10.40 4.48 -26.37
CA VAL A 258 11.03 5.17 -25.24
C VAL A 258 9.96 5.87 -24.38
N MET A 259 9.04 6.62 -25.00
CA MET A 259 7.96 7.28 -24.26
C MET A 259 7.08 6.29 -23.50
N GLY A 260 6.67 5.18 -24.10
CA GLY A 260 5.87 4.16 -23.40
C GLY A 260 6.58 3.59 -22.17
N THR A 261 7.90 3.35 -22.24
CA THR A 261 8.69 2.91 -21.07
C THR A 261 8.86 4.01 -20.01
N LEU A 262 9.04 5.27 -20.41
CA LEU A 262 9.12 6.40 -19.47
C LEU A 262 7.80 6.64 -18.75
N LEU A 263 6.66 6.52 -19.46
CA LEU A 263 5.34 6.63 -18.87
C LEU A 263 5.08 5.48 -17.89
N LEU A 264 5.41 4.24 -18.24
CA LEU A 264 5.40 3.14 -17.28
C LEU A 264 6.21 3.49 -16.04
N SER A 265 7.44 3.97 -16.18
CA SER A 265 8.32 4.28 -15.04
C SER A 265 7.78 5.44 -14.16
N TRP A 266 7.62 6.62 -14.74
CA TRP A 266 7.36 7.83 -13.95
C TRP A 266 5.87 8.03 -13.67
N CYS A 267 4.99 7.72 -14.62
CA CYS A 267 3.55 7.91 -14.43
C CYS A 267 2.93 6.86 -13.51
N ASP A 268 3.29 5.58 -13.59
CA ASP A 268 2.81 4.55 -12.64
C ASP A 268 3.26 4.87 -11.21
N THR A 269 4.53 5.29 -11.05
CA THR A 269 5.03 5.66 -9.72
C THR A 269 4.28 6.88 -9.17
N ALA A 270 4.00 7.87 -10.01
CA ALA A 270 3.21 9.04 -9.62
C ALA A 270 1.78 8.64 -9.27
N ALA A 271 1.09 7.88 -10.13
CA ALA A 271 -0.27 7.44 -9.92
C ALA A 271 -0.43 6.67 -8.61
N SER A 272 0.45 5.69 -8.37
CA SER A 272 0.37 4.87 -7.15
C SER A 272 0.81 5.63 -5.89
N THR A 273 1.64 6.69 -6.02
CA THR A 273 2.05 7.52 -4.88
C THR A 273 0.95 8.51 -4.49
N PHE A 274 0.48 9.31 -5.44
CA PHE A 274 -0.58 10.29 -5.20
C PHE A 274 -1.94 9.62 -4.99
N GLY A 275 -2.18 8.46 -5.60
CA GLY A 275 -3.37 7.65 -5.36
C GLY A 275 -3.45 7.11 -3.92
N ARG A 276 -2.31 6.70 -3.34
CA ARG A 276 -2.27 6.27 -1.92
C ARG A 276 -2.34 7.44 -0.94
N LEU A 277 -1.72 8.57 -1.25
CA LEU A 277 -1.75 9.76 -0.38
C LEU A 277 -3.11 10.47 -0.41
N TYR A 278 -3.65 10.70 -1.60
CA TYR A 278 -4.81 11.57 -1.82
C TYR A 278 -6.04 10.88 -2.41
N GLY A 279 -5.95 9.59 -2.75
CA GLY A 279 -7.08 8.86 -3.34
C GLY A 279 -8.31 8.79 -2.42
N ARG A 280 -8.14 8.90 -1.10
CA ARG A 280 -9.25 9.00 -0.13
C ARG A 280 -10.05 10.29 -0.23
N TYR A 281 -9.46 11.36 -0.78
CA TYR A 281 -10.09 12.68 -0.90
C TYR A 281 -10.69 12.92 -2.28
N THR A 282 -10.54 11.98 -3.21
CA THR A 282 -10.98 12.13 -4.59
C THR A 282 -11.92 10.99 -4.99
N PRO A 283 -12.77 11.18 -6.01
CA PRO A 283 -13.60 10.10 -6.52
C PRO A 283 -12.76 8.89 -6.92
N ARG A 284 -13.21 7.70 -6.52
CA ARG A 284 -12.64 6.44 -7.02
C ARG A 284 -13.13 6.24 -8.45
N ILE A 285 -12.19 6.13 -9.40
CA ILE A 285 -12.51 5.80 -10.79
C ILE A 285 -12.88 4.32 -10.88
N ARG A 286 -12.14 3.49 -10.13
CA ARG A 286 -12.35 2.05 -10.04
C ARG A 286 -11.92 1.54 -8.67
N ARG A 287 -12.23 0.27 -8.35
CA ARG A 287 -11.59 -0.43 -7.22
C ARG A 287 -10.07 -0.33 -7.36
N GLY A 288 -9.41 0.25 -6.35
CA GLY A 288 -7.97 0.46 -6.32
C GLY A 288 -7.43 1.67 -7.10
N LYS A 289 -8.22 2.32 -7.95
CA LYS A 289 -7.78 3.48 -8.77
C LYS A 289 -8.56 4.74 -8.40
N SER A 290 -7.87 5.87 -8.31
CA SER A 290 -8.44 7.14 -7.85
C SER A 290 -8.19 8.25 -8.85
N LEU A 291 -9.07 9.25 -8.87
CA LEU A 291 -8.89 10.44 -9.69
C LEU A 291 -7.58 11.17 -9.36
N ALA A 292 -7.17 11.20 -8.08
CA ALA A 292 -5.86 11.74 -7.69
C ALA A 292 -4.69 11.01 -8.39
N GLY A 293 -4.74 9.67 -8.46
CA GLY A 293 -3.72 8.88 -9.13
C GLY A 293 -3.68 9.14 -10.64
N SER A 294 -4.83 9.09 -11.31
CA SER A 294 -4.91 9.36 -12.75
C SER A 294 -4.53 10.79 -13.11
N PHE A 295 -4.88 11.78 -12.27
CA PHE A 295 -4.46 13.16 -12.48
C PHE A 295 -2.94 13.34 -12.29
N ALA A 296 -2.34 12.65 -11.33
CA ALA A 296 -0.88 12.63 -11.18
C ALA A 296 -0.20 12.00 -12.40
N ALA A 297 -0.72 10.89 -12.92
CA ALA A 297 -0.25 10.30 -14.18
C ALA A 297 -0.39 11.27 -15.36
N PHE A 298 -1.50 12.00 -15.45
CA PHE A 298 -1.69 13.03 -16.47
C PHE A 298 -0.59 14.08 -16.40
N VAL A 299 -0.40 14.73 -15.25
CA VAL A 299 0.59 15.82 -15.10
C VAL A 299 2.00 15.31 -15.38
N VAL A 300 2.39 14.17 -14.81
CA VAL A 300 3.72 13.59 -15.03
C VAL A 300 3.89 13.17 -16.49
N GLY A 301 2.86 12.66 -17.15
CA GLY A 301 2.88 12.32 -18.57
C GLY A 301 3.09 13.54 -19.46
N VAL A 302 2.39 14.64 -19.18
CA VAL A 302 2.61 15.93 -19.88
C VAL A 302 4.05 16.39 -19.70
N CYS A 303 4.55 16.42 -18.46
CA CYS A 303 5.93 16.84 -18.18
C CYS A 303 6.97 15.93 -18.85
N THR A 304 6.74 14.61 -18.85
CA THR A 304 7.63 13.61 -19.46
C THR A 304 7.70 13.80 -20.97
N SER A 305 6.56 14.01 -21.63
CA SER A 305 6.49 14.29 -23.07
C SER A 305 7.17 15.61 -23.43
N ALA A 306 6.87 16.68 -22.68
CA ALA A 306 7.52 17.98 -22.88
C ALA A 306 9.03 17.90 -22.67
N PHE A 307 9.49 17.13 -21.69
CA PHE A 307 10.90 16.86 -21.45
C PHE A 307 11.54 16.08 -22.62
N PHE A 308 10.93 14.97 -23.04
CA PHE A 308 11.52 14.09 -24.05
C PHE A 308 11.55 14.74 -25.44
N TRP A 309 10.39 15.12 -25.99
CA TRP A 309 10.31 15.69 -27.35
C TRP A 309 10.61 17.18 -27.40
N GLY A 310 10.41 17.92 -26.31
CA GLY A 310 10.65 19.36 -26.27
C GLY A 310 12.08 19.75 -25.94
N TRP A 311 12.80 18.93 -25.16
CA TRP A 311 14.15 19.26 -24.72
C TRP A 311 15.17 18.16 -25.03
N LEU A 312 14.94 16.92 -24.61
CA LEU A 312 15.96 15.86 -24.69
C LEU A 312 16.31 15.48 -26.13
N ALA A 313 15.31 15.14 -26.95
CA ALA A 313 15.51 14.71 -28.32
C ALA A 313 16.09 15.84 -29.20
N PRO A 314 15.57 17.08 -29.17
CA PRO A 314 16.14 18.17 -29.96
C PRO A 314 17.56 18.61 -29.53
N THR A 315 17.92 18.48 -28.24
CA THR A 315 19.25 18.94 -27.76
C THR A 315 20.36 17.91 -27.92
N LYS A 316 20.02 16.63 -28.05
CA LYS A 316 21.00 15.53 -28.07
C LYS A 316 21.00 14.71 -29.34
N GLY A 317 19.88 14.68 -30.07
CA GLY A 317 19.78 14.03 -31.37
C GLY A 317 20.39 14.86 -32.50
N PRO A 318 20.40 14.32 -33.74
CA PRO A 318 19.89 13.00 -34.11
C PRO A 318 20.89 11.87 -33.85
N PHE A 319 20.42 10.77 -33.27
CA PHE A 319 21.15 9.51 -33.22
C PHE A 319 20.68 8.60 -34.37
N PRO A 320 21.44 7.54 -34.72
CA PRO A 320 20.93 6.52 -35.65
C PRO A 320 19.52 6.05 -35.24
N GLY A 321 18.65 5.83 -36.22
CA GLY A 321 17.26 5.42 -35.97
C GLY A 321 16.31 6.53 -35.49
N ASP A 322 16.79 7.74 -35.18
CA ASP A 322 15.92 8.89 -34.90
C ASP A 322 15.21 9.40 -36.18
N GLU A 323 15.72 9.02 -37.36
CA GLU A 323 15.10 9.25 -38.67
C GLU A 323 13.67 8.71 -38.78
N HIS A 324 13.34 7.70 -37.95
CA HIS A 324 12.03 7.07 -37.91
C HIS A 324 11.18 7.56 -36.74
N PHE A 325 11.53 8.68 -36.12
CA PHE A 325 10.68 9.31 -35.13
C PHE A 325 9.34 9.66 -35.74
N MET A 326 8.27 9.28 -35.05
CA MET A 326 6.93 9.59 -35.49
C MET A 326 6.57 11.05 -35.20
N PHE A 327 6.99 11.59 -34.06
CA PHE A 327 6.75 13.00 -33.78
C PHE A 327 7.87 13.87 -34.34
N THR A 328 7.54 14.64 -35.37
CA THR A 328 8.47 15.52 -36.09
C THR A 328 8.31 17.01 -35.74
N GLY A 329 7.47 17.33 -34.74
CA GLY A 329 7.14 18.71 -34.39
C GLY A 329 6.04 19.34 -35.25
N VAL A 330 5.40 18.54 -36.11
CA VAL A 330 4.26 18.92 -36.95
C VAL A 330 3.10 17.99 -36.63
N LEU A 331 1.89 18.55 -36.52
CA LEU A 331 0.65 17.78 -36.46
C LEU A 331 -0.34 18.35 -37.46
N SER A 332 -1.00 17.51 -38.24
CA SER A 332 -2.00 17.89 -39.24
C SER A 332 -3.30 17.12 -39.07
N LEU A 333 -4.43 17.78 -39.32
CA LEU A 333 -5.72 17.09 -39.39
C LEU A 333 -5.81 16.24 -40.67
N PRO A 334 -6.38 15.03 -40.61
CA PRO A 334 -6.70 14.26 -41.80
C PRO A 334 -7.55 15.08 -42.78
N ARG A 335 -7.24 15.02 -44.07
CA ARG A 335 -7.91 15.83 -45.12
C ARG A 335 -9.43 15.73 -45.06
N ALA A 336 -9.97 14.52 -44.90
CA ALA A 336 -11.41 14.30 -44.79
C ALA A 336 -12.05 15.09 -43.63
N VAL A 337 -11.34 15.25 -42.50
CA VAL A 337 -11.81 16.02 -41.34
C VAL A 337 -11.60 17.51 -41.57
N ALA A 338 -10.47 17.91 -42.15
CA ALA A 338 -10.21 19.31 -42.49
C ALA A 338 -11.26 19.86 -43.46
N ASP A 339 -11.60 19.10 -44.51
CA ASP A 339 -12.62 19.45 -45.50
C ASP A 339 -14.02 19.52 -44.87
N ALA A 340 -14.36 18.59 -43.97
CA ALA A 340 -15.63 18.57 -43.27
C ALA A 340 -15.82 19.79 -42.33
N VAL A 341 -14.73 20.31 -41.78
CA VAL A 341 -14.73 21.50 -40.91
C VAL A 341 -14.50 22.80 -41.71
N GLY A 342 -14.29 22.69 -43.03
CA GLY A 342 -14.02 23.85 -43.91
C GLY A 342 -12.68 24.53 -43.64
N LEU A 343 -11.70 23.78 -43.11
CA LEU A 343 -10.37 24.30 -42.80
C LEU A 343 -9.46 24.17 -44.02
N GLU A 344 -8.82 25.29 -44.35
CA GLU A 344 -7.80 25.34 -45.38
C GLU A 344 -6.56 24.51 -44.96
N PRO A 345 -5.88 23.80 -45.88
CA PRO A 345 -4.81 22.85 -45.52
C PRO A 345 -3.67 23.44 -44.69
N ALA A 346 -3.36 24.73 -44.91
CA ALA A 346 -2.33 25.45 -44.15
C ALA A 346 -2.74 25.75 -42.70
N LYS A 347 -4.05 25.90 -42.43
CA LYS A 347 -4.61 26.13 -41.09
C LYS A 347 -4.95 24.83 -40.36
N ALA A 348 -5.05 23.73 -41.11
CA ALA A 348 -5.26 22.38 -40.58
C ALA A 348 -3.97 21.76 -39.99
N THR A 349 -2.83 22.44 -40.11
CA THR A 349 -1.53 21.99 -39.63
C THR A 349 -1.01 22.93 -38.54
N ILE A 350 -0.59 22.36 -37.41
CA ILE A 350 0.08 23.07 -36.32
C ILE A 350 1.54 22.59 -36.22
N THR A 351 2.43 23.49 -35.84
CA THR A 351 3.87 23.20 -35.76
C THR A 351 4.50 23.77 -34.48
N GLY A 352 5.72 23.33 -34.18
CA GLY A 352 6.55 23.88 -33.11
C GLY A 352 5.93 23.72 -31.72
N GLY A 353 5.95 24.79 -30.92
CA GLY A 353 5.48 24.76 -29.53
C GLY A 353 4.01 24.35 -29.36
N LEU A 354 3.14 24.70 -30.32
CA LEU A 354 1.73 24.30 -30.29
C LEU A 354 1.57 22.81 -30.53
N ALA A 355 2.25 22.25 -31.53
CA ALA A 355 2.25 20.81 -31.78
C ALA A 355 2.80 20.03 -30.57
N LEU A 356 3.90 20.51 -29.98
CA LEU A 356 4.46 19.92 -28.75
C LEU A 356 3.49 19.99 -27.57
N GLY A 357 2.79 21.11 -27.40
CA GLY A 357 1.78 21.27 -26.36
C GLY A 357 0.64 20.25 -26.50
N VAL A 358 0.11 20.10 -27.73
CA VAL A 358 -0.93 19.11 -28.03
C VAL A 358 -0.43 17.69 -27.79
N MET A 359 0.76 17.34 -28.29
CA MET A 359 1.37 16.03 -28.05
C MET A 359 1.57 15.73 -26.57
N SER A 360 1.97 16.73 -25.79
CA SER A 360 2.23 16.55 -24.36
C SER A 360 0.94 16.34 -23.58
N VAL A 361 -0.09 17.14 -23.85
CA VAL A 361 -1.42 16.94 -23.27
C VAL A 361 -1.98 15.58 -23.68
N TRP A 362 -1.87 15.18 -24.95
CA TRP A 362 -2.32 13.88 -25.41
C TRP A 362 -1.59 12.72 -24.71
N SER A 363 -0.27 12.80 -24.59
CA SER A 363 0.53 11.78 -23.88
C SER A 363 0.14 11.66 -22.41
N GLY A 364 -0.13 12.80 -21.75
CA GLY A 364 -0.68 12.81 -20.39
C GLY A 364 -2.06 12.16 -20.31
N LEU A 365 -2.97 12.46 -21.24
CA LEU A 365 -4.32 11.87 -21.29
C LEU A 365 -4.23 10.35 -21.47
N VAL A 366 -3.39 9.90 -22.41
CA VAL A 366 -3.17 8.49 -22.70
C VAL A 366 -2.56 7.76 -21.50
N ALA A 367 -1.60 8.38 -20.79
CA ALA A 367 -1.04 7.81 -19.57
C ALA A 367 -2.09 7.67 -18.46
N ALA A 368 -2.90 8.72 -18.23
CA ALA A 368 -3.96 8.73 -17.24
C ALA A 368 -5.08 7.73 -17.57
N ALA A 369 -5.42 7.59 -18.85
CA ALA A 369 -6.38 6.61 -19.34
C ALA A 369 -5.84 5.20 -19.16
N SER A 370 -4.60 4.94 -19.56
CA SER A 370 -3.96 3.62 -19.41
C SER A 370 -3.87 3.18 -17.96
N GLU A 371 -3.65 4.12 -17.03
CA GLU A 371 -3.69 3.88 -15.59
C GLU A 371 -5.10 3.56 -15.07
N ALA A 372 -6.14 4.17 -15.65
CA ALA A 372 -7.53 4.00 -15.25
C ALA A 372 -8.20 2.76 -15.86
N LEU A 373 -7.68 2.27 -16.98
CA LEU A 373 -8.22 1.13 -17.73
C LEU A 373 -7.81 -0.20 -17.10
N ASP A 374 -8.72 -1.18 -17.20
CA ASP A 374 -8.45 -2.56 -16.87
C ASP A 374 -8.52 -3.42 -18.11
N VAL A 375 -7.43 -4.10 -18.43
CA VAL A 375 -7.39 -4.99 -19.59
C VAL A 375 -7.38 -6.41 -19.08
N PHE A 376 -8.54 -7.05 -19.06
CA PHE A 376 -8.70 -8.47 -18.74
C PHE A 376 -8.04 -8.92 -17.41
N GLY A 377 -7.91 -8.01 -16.43
CA GLY A 377 -7.21 -8.27 -15.17
C GLY A 377 -5.70 -8.47 -15.27
N TRP A 378 -5.08 -8.01 -16.37
CA TRP A 378 -3.62 -8.04 -16.56
C TRP A 378 -2.93 -7.00 -15.67
N ASP A 379 -1.66 -7.26 -15.37
CA ASP A 379 -0.85 -6.37 -14.52
C ASP A 379 -0.57 -5.02 -15.20
N ASP A 380 -0.65 -3.96 -14.42
CA ASP A 380 -0.42 -2.57 -14.85
C ASP A 380 0.97 -2.37 -15.48
N ASN A 381 1.98 -3.13 -15.05
CA ASN A 381 3.33 -3.06 -15.61
C ASN A 381 3.39 -3.51 -17.08
N LEU A 382 2.43 -4.33 -17.53
CA LEU A 382 2.28 -4.74 -18.92
C LEU A 382 1.35 -3.78 -19.68
N THR A 383 0.20 -3.46 -19.09
CA THR A 383 -0.87 -2.75 -19.79
C THR A 383 -0.54 -1.28 -20.01
N ILE A 384 0.03 -0.58 -19.01
CA ILE A 384 0.35 0.85 -19.10
C ILE A 384 1.26 1.19 -20.29
N PRO A 385 2.46 0.58 -20.45
CA PRO A 385 3.36 0.93 -21.55
C PRO A 385 2.76 0.58 -22.92
N VAL A 386 2.04 -0.55 -23.01
CA VAL A 386 1.46 -1.03 -24.28
C VAL A 386 0.29 -0.16 -24.70
N LEU A 387 -0.66 0.12 -23.80
CA LEU A 387 -1.78 1.02 -24.09
C LEU A 387 -1.29 2.44 -24.36
N SER A 388 -0.30 2.90 -23.60
CA SER A 388 0.25 4.23 -23.81
C SER A 388 0.98 4.34 -25.16
N GLY A 389 1.77 3.32 -25.50
CA GLY A 389 2.42 3.20 -26.81
C GLY A 389 1.40 3.15 -27.95
N LEU A 390 0.34 2.33 -27.83
CA LEU A 390 -0.74 2.25 -28.82
C LEU A 390 -1.46 3.59 -28.99
N GLY A 391 -1.78 4.28 -27.89
CA GLY A 391 -2.50 5.56 -27.92
C GLY A 391 -1.67 6.69 -28.55
N ILE A 392 -0.37 6.75 -28.24
CA ILE A 392 0.56 7.71 -28.84
C ILE A 392 0.81 7.37 -30.31
N TRP A 393 1.10 6.10 -30.62
CA TRP A 393 1.34 5.63 -31.98
C TRP A 393 0.13 5.86 -32.88
N GLY A 394 -1.07 5.49 -32.43
CA GLY A 394 -2.30 5.69 -33.18
C GLY A 394 -2.60 7.16 -33.43
N PHE A 395 -2.36 8.02 -32.44
CA PHE A 395 -2.50 9.47 -32.62
C PHE A 395 -1.52 10.00 -33.66
N LEU A 396 -0.23 9.65 -33.56
CA LEU A 396 0.77 10.08 -34.54
C LEU A 396 0.57 9.47 -35.92
N LYS A 397 -0.10 8.31 -36.04
CA LYS A 397 -0.50 7.78 -37.35
C LYS A 397 -1.61 8.59 -38.02
N VAL A 398 -2.48 9.21 -37.23
CA VAL A 398 -3.63 9.98 -37.73
C VAL A 398 -3.26 11.44 -37.94
N PHE A 399 -2.46 12.00 -37.03
CA PHE A 399 -2.17 13.43 -36.97
C PHE A 399 -0.70 13.80 -37.21
N GLY A 400 0.23 12.85 -37.15
CA GLY A 400 1.68 13.10 -37.22
C GLY A 400 2.27 13.12 -38.62
#